data_AF-A0A1F7I6L8-F1
#
_entry.id   AF-A0A1F7I6L8-F1
#
_cell.length_a   1.000
_cell.length_b   1.000
_cell.length_c   1.000
_cell.angle_alpha   90.00
_cell.angle_beta   90.00
_cell.angle_gamma   90.00
#
_symmetry.space_group_name_H-M   'P 1'
#
loop_
_entity.id
_entity.type
_entity.pdbx_description
1 polymer ?
#
loop_
_entity_poly.entity_id
_entity_poly.type
_entity_poly.pdbx_seq_one_letter_code
_entity_poly.pdbx_strand_id
1 'polypeptide(L)'
;MNTQTIQEQIDELKSKQQLNRRERRYLMKLEEKLHPEKKSNTFNWKNLTIKASALLLVVVLIGVVIWYKQSQPAQSKLPPIDITGHIEQNPPSHISDQEMPESIQKHMLEHADGKGKPGVVIQYNCKKYICEKGLTDKLKQFVKKYSENVYLAPGNYDGKIILTRLGKRDILESYDEKKIKDFITF
;
A
#
# COMPACT_ATOMS: atom_id res chain seq x y z
N MET A 1 -51.30 46.00 10.80
CA MET A 1 -50.85 46.48 12.14
C MET A 1 -49.50 47.13 11.95
N ASN A 2 -49.35 48.37 12.40
CA ASN A 2 -48.14 49.16 12.16
C ASN A 2 -47.04 48.72 13.14
N THR A 3 -45.79 48.55 12.69
CA THR A 3 -44.69 48.03 13.52
C THR A 3 -44.45 48.90 14.77
N GLN A 4 -44.70 50.21 14.65
CA GLN A 4 -44.66 51.18 15.75
C GLN A 4 -45.70 50.87 16.84
N THR A 5 -46.94 50.52 16.47
CA THR A 5 -48.00 50.18 17.44
C THR A 5 -47.72 48.88 18.20
N ILE A 6 -46.92 47.97 17.62
CA ILE A 6 -46.51 46.72 18.30
C ILE A 6 -45.37 47.02 19.29
N GLN A 7 -44.44 47.90 18.93
CA GLN A 7 -43.34 48.31 19.81
C GLN A 7 -43.85 49.03 21.07
N GLU A 8 -44.78 49.97 20.91
CA GLU A 8 -45.42 50.69 22.02
C GLU A 8 -46.11 49.75 23.00
N GLN A 9 -46.83 48.73 22.49
CA GLN A 9 -47.48 47.71 23.33
C GLN A 9 -46.47 46.83 24.09
N ILE A 10 -45.30 46.54 23.50
CA ILE A 10 -44.23 45.81 24.18
C ILE A 10 -43.65 46.66 25.31
N ASP A 11 -43.38 47.94 25.06
CA ASP A 11 -42.77 48.85 26.02
C ASP A 11 -43.71 49.13 27.20
N GLU A 12 -45.00 49.31 26.93
CA GLU A 12 -46.05 49.43 27.96
C GLU A 12 -46.09 48.19 28.87
N LEU A 13 -46.08 46.99 28.28
CA LEU A 13 -46.09 45.74 29.05
C LEU A 13 -44.80 45.51 29.84
N LYS A 14 -43.64 45.93 29.31
CA LYS A 14 -42.35 45.86 30.02
C LYS A 14 -42.23 46.86 31.16
N SER A 15 -42.98 47.97 31.11
CA SER A 15 -42.99 48.97 32.19
C SER A 15 -43.71 48.49 33.47
N LYS A 16 -44.52 47.43 33.39
CA LYS A 16 -45.24 46.90 34.55
C LYS A 16 -44.32 46.12 35.50
N GLN A 17 -44.34 46.46 36.79
CA GLN A 17 -43.48 45.88 37.82
C GLN A 17 -43.70 44.36 38.04
N GLN A 18 -44.90 43.84 37.78
CA GLN A 18 -45.19 42.41 37.74
C GLN A 18 -46.16 42.06 36.63
N LEU A 19 -45.72 41.19 35.71
CA LEU A 19 -46.55 40.67 34.62
C LEU A 19 -47.26 39.38 35.03
N ASN A 20 -48.57 39.31 34.79
CA ASN A 20 -49.37 38.10 34.97
C ASN A 20 -49.07 37.08 33.83
N ARG A 21 -49.35 35.80 34.06
CA ARG A 21 -49.11 34.69 33.12
C ARG A 21 -49.70 34.93 31.73
N ARG A 22 -50.86 35.60 31.65
CA ARG A 22 -51.50 35.96 30.36
C ARG A 22 -50.72 37.05 29.63
N GLU A 23 -50.29 38.08 30.33
CA GLU A 23 -49.53 39.19 29.77
C GLU A 23 -48.13 38.74 29.31
N ARG A 24 -47.47 37.84 30.06
CA ARG A 24 -46.20 37.22 29.61
C ARG A 24 -46.35 36.48 28.29
N ARG A 25 -47.45 35.73 28.11
CA ARG A 25 -47.75 35.04 26.84
C ARG A 25 -48.08 36.01 25.72
N TYR A 26 -48.73 37.12 26.02
CA TYR A 26 -49.06 38.14 25.04
C TYR A 26 -47.80 38.91 24.59
N LEU A 27 -46.93 39.28 25.51
CA LEU A 27 -45.62 39.88 25.24
C LEU A 27 -44.75 38.99 24.36
N MET A 28 -44.66 37.68 24.66
CA MET A 28 -43.94 36.73 23.80
C MET A 28 -44.48 36.70 22.37
N LYS A 29 -45.81 36.76 22.18
CA LYS A 29 -46.44 36.80 20.85
C LYS A 29 -46.20 38.11 20.11
N LEU A 30 -46.12 39.24 20.82
CA LEU A 30 -45.80 40.54 20.22
C LEU A 30 -44.34 40.60 19.79
N GLU A 31 -43.41 40.13 20.63
CA GLU A 31 -41.98 40.03 20.30
C GLU A 31 -41.75 39.09 19.10
N GLU A 32 -42.47 37.97 19.03
CA GLU A 32 -42.43 37.04 17.89
C GLU A 32 -42.93 37.68 16.58
N LYS A 33 -43.96 38.53 16.65
CA LYS A 33 -44.49 39.27 15.48
C LYS A 33 -43.56 40.40 15.03
N LEU A 34 -42.82 41.01 15.95
CA LEU A 34 -41.89 42.10 15.65
C LEU A 34 -40.60 41.58 14.98
N HIS A 35 -40.13 40.39 15.36
CA HIS A 35 -38.93 39.77 14.81
C HIS A 35 -39.22 38.39 14.18
N PRO A 36 -39.92 38.34 13.04
CA PRO A 36 -40.25 37.08 12.36
C PRO A 36 -39.01 36.32 11.83
N GLU A 37 -37.89 37.02 11.64
CA GLU A 37 -36.63 36.45 11.14
C GLU A 37 -35.89 35.57 12.16
N LYS A 38 -36.28 35.58 13.44
CA LYS A 38 -35.67 34.74 14.47
C LYS A 38 -36.21 33.30 14.49
N LYS A 39 -36.90 32.88 13.43
CA LYS A 39 -37.17 31.46 13.19
C LYS A 39 -35.84 30.81 12.81
N SER A 40 -35.30 30.04 13.74
CA SER A 40 -34.14 29.18 13.55
C SER A 40 -34.19 28.57 12.15
N ASN A 41 -33.23 28.96 11.31
CA ASN A 41 -32.91 28.22 10.12
C ASN A 41 -32.57 26.81 10.64
N THR A 42 -33.53 25.88 10.59
CA THR A 42 -33.32 24.50 11.01
C THR A 42 -32.41 23.91 9.95
N PHE A 43 -31.13 24.26 10.06
CA PHE A 43 -30.08 23.77 9.21
C PHE A 43 -30.26 22.27 9.20
N ASN A 44 -30.37 21.70 8.00
CA ASN A 44 -30.85 20.34 7.85
C ASN A 44 -29.68 19.39 8.18
N TRP A 45 -29.29 19.35 9.47
CA TRP A 45 -28.13 18.66 10.00
C TRP A 45 -28.15 17.20 9.57
N LYS A 46 -29.34 16.59 9.44
CA LYS A 46 -29.52 15.22 8.94
C LYS A 46 -28.93 15.02 7.54
N ASN A 47 -29.17 15.95 6.61
CA ASN A 47 -28.64 15.86 5.25
C ASN A 47 -27.13 16.15 5.20
N LEU A 48 -26.63 17.02 6.09
CA LEU A 48 -25.20 17.27 6.22
C LEU A 48 -24.47 16.07 6.83
N THR A 49 -25.03 15.45 7.87
CA THR A 49 -24.46 14.27 8.53
C THR A 49 -24.48 13.06 7.60
N ILE A 50 -25.53 12.88 6.80
CA ILE A 50 -25.60 11.79 5.82
C ILE A 50 -24.51 11.99 4.76
N LYS A 51 -24.40 13.20 4.17
CA LYS A 51 -23.36 13.51 3.16
C LYS A 51 -21.95 13.38 3.72
N ALA A 52 -21.70 13.85 4.95
CA ALA A 52 -20.42 13.71 5.62
C ALA A 52 -20.08 12.24 5.92
N SER A 53 -21.06 11.43 6.36
CA SER A 53 -20.84 9.99 6.58
C SER A 53 -20.54 9.25 5.28
N ALA A 54 -21.24 9.59 4.19
CA ALA A 54 -21.00 8.99 2.88
C ALA A 54 -19.60 9.32 2.37
N LEU A 55 -19.16 10.58 2.52
CA LEU A 55 -17.81 11.01 2.16
C LEU A 55 -16.74 10.28 2.99
N LEU A 56 -16.95 10.17 4.31
CA LEU A 56 -16.03 9.46 5.20
C LEU A 56 -15.92 7.98 4.84
N LEU A 57 -17.04 7.33 4.50
CA LEU A 57 -17.06 5.93 4.08
C LEU A 57 -16.27 5.73 2.77
N VAL A 58 -16.40 6.63 1.80
CA VAL A 58 -15.59 6.61 0.57
C VAL A 58 -14.09 6.75 0.88
N VAL A 59 -13.71 7.68 1.76
CA VAL A 59 -12.30 7.86 2.16
C VAL A 59 -11.76 6.61 2.86
N VAL A 60 -12.54 5.99 3.75
CA VAL A 60 -12.17 4.74 4.42
C VAL A 60 -12.01 3.61 3.41
N LEU A 61 -12.92 3.47 2.45
CA LEU A 61 -12.79 2.44 1.39
C LEU A 61 -11.53 2.63 0.55
N ILE A 62 -11.22 3.86 0.15
CA ILE A 62 -9.98 4.17 -0.58
C ILE A 62 -8.77 3.83 0.30
N GLY A 63 -8.79 4.22 1.57
CA GLY A 63 -7.74 3.90 2.53
C GLY A 63 -7.54 2.38 2.69
N VAL A 64 -8.62 1.61 2.75
CA VAL A 64 -8.58 0.14 2.81
C VAL A 64 -7.98 -0.45 1.54
N VAL A 65 -8.31 0.08 0.35
CA VAL A 65 -7.73 -0.41 -0.91
C VAL A 65 -6.23 -0.11 -0.99
N ILE A 66 -5.81 1.10 -0.62
CA ILE A 66 -4.39 1.48 -0.59
C ILE A 66 -3.64 0.63 0.43
N TRP A 67 -4.19 0.53 1.66
CA TRP A 67 -3.62 -0.31 2.71
C TRP A 67 -3.55 -1.76 2.27
N TYR A 68 -4.59 -2.31 1.63
CA TYR A 68 -4.60 -3.68 1.13
C TYR A 68 -3.52 -3.90 0.08
N LYS A 69 -3.36 -2.99 -0.89
CA LYS A 69 -2.30 -3.06 -1.91
C LYS A 69 -0.90 -2.99 -1.31
N GLN A 70 -0.71 -2.15 -0.29
CA GLN A 70 0.58 -2.00 0.39
C GLN A 70 0.86 -3.10 1.43
N SER A 71 -0.20 -3.72 1.97
CA SER A 71 -0.15 -4.84 2.91
C SER A 71 -0.17 -6.20 2.22
N GLN A 72 -0.28 -6.23 0.89
CA GLN A 72 0.05 -7.45 0.17
C GLN A 72 1.48 -7.80 0.56
N PRO A 73 1.73 -8.95 1.19
CA PRO A 73 3.09 -9.39 1.42
C PRO A 73 3.76 -9.40 0.06
N ALA A 74 4.86 -8.66 -0.10
CA ALA A 74 5.73 -8.78 -1.26
C ALA A 74 5.84 -10.28 -1.54
N GLN A 75 5.26 -10.72 -2.66
CA GLN A 75 5.09 -12.13 -3.01
C GLN A 75 6.37 -12.84 -2.66
N SER A 76 6.31 -13.75 -1.69
CA SER A 76 7.42 -14.55 -1.16
C SER A 76 8.77 -13.84 -1.12
N LYS A 77 9.29 -13.57 0.08
CA LYS A 77 10.65 -13.05 0.35
C LYS A 77 11.81 -13.90 -0.22
N LEU A 78 11.54 -14.80 -1.13
CA LEU A 78 12.35 -15.89 -1.59
C LEU A 78 12.05 -16.09 -3.08
N PRO A 79 13.06 -16.28 -3.95
CA PRO A 79 12.89 -16.56 -5.39
C PRO A 79 11.85 -17.66 -5.75
N PRO A 80 11.32 -17.70 -6.97
CA PRO A 80 10.51 -18.84 -7.38
C PRO A 80 11.35 -20.13 -7.45
N ILE A 81 10.73 -21.29 -7.16
CA ILE A 81 11.37 -22.62 -7.32
C ILE A 81 10.54 -23.53 -8.25
N ASP A 82 9.45 -23.01 -8.81
CA ASP A 82 8.53 -23.68 -9.73
C ASP A 82 8.60 -23.04 -11.11
N ILE A 83 7.94 -23.68 -12.09
CA ILE A 83 7.88 -23.23 -13.48
C ILE A 83 6.51 -22.65 -13.85
N THR A 84 5.57 -22.51 -12.91
CA THR A 84 4.20 -22.11 -13.25
C THR A 84 4.13 -20.62 -13.58
N GLY A 85 3.59 -20.28 -14.76
CA GLY A 85 3.46 -18.89 -15.22
C GLY A 85 4.77 -18.26 -15.70
N HIS A 86 5.72 -19.09 -16.15
CA HIS A 86 6.90 -18.59 -16.85
C HIS A 86 6.55 -18.08 -18.26
N ILE A 87 7.46 -17.32 -18.85
CA ILE A 87 7.38 -16.88 -20.25
C ILE A 87 8.59 -17.42 -21.01
N GLU A 88 8.42 -17.79 -22.29
CA GLU A 88 9.50 -18.29 -23.15
C GLU A 88 10.45 -17.15 -23.57
N GLN A 89 11.15 -16.57 -22.59
CA GLN A 89 12.06 -15.45 -22.77
C GLN A 89 13.34 -15.67 -21.97
N ASN A 90 14.46 -15.65 -22.69
CA ASN A 90 15.79 -15.73 -22.10
C ASN A 90 16.20 -14.39 -21.47
N PRO A 91 17.00 -14.41 -20.39
CA PRO A 91 17.67 -13.21 -19.92
C PRO A 91 18.66 -12.71 -20.98
N PRO A 92 18.96 -11.39 -21.02
CA PRO A 92 19.90 -10.83 -21.99
C PRO A 92 21.34 -11.34 -21.80
N SER A 93 21.67 -11.84 -20.61
CA SER A 93 22.98 -12.36 -20.26
C SER A 93 22.91 -13.29 -19.04
N HIS A 94 23.91 -14.17 -18.89
CA HIS A 94 24.09 -14.99 -17.69
C HIS A 94 24.55 -14.18 -16.47
N ILE A 95 25.08 -12.99 -16.69
CA ILE A 95 25.52 -12.08 -15.63
C ILE A 95 24.84 -10.75 -15.88
N SER A 96 23.93 -10.39 -14.98
CA SER A 96 23.17 -9.15 -15.04
C SER A 96 23.43 -8.29 -13.82
N ASP A 97 23.55 -6.98 -14.02
CA ASP A 97 23.56 -5.98 -12.93
C ASP A 97 22.13 -5.52 -12.57
N GLN A 98 21.11 -6.06 -13.25
CA GLN A 98 19.69 -5.81 -13.01
C GLN A 98 18.99 -7.07 -12.49
N GLU A 99 17.94 -6.87 -11.69
CA GLU A 99 17.12 -7.96 -11.18
C GLU A 99 16.46 -8.73 -12.32
N MET A 100 16.54 -10.06 -12.24
CA MET A 100 15.91 -10.93 -13.22
C MET A 100 14.41 -11.03 -12.92
N PRO A 101 13.51 -10.71 -13.87
CA PRO A 101 12.07 -10.87 -13.67
C PRO A 101 11.70 -12.31 -13.28
N GLU A 102 10.75 -12.48 -12.37
CA GLU A 102 10.36 -13.82 -11.89
C GLU A 102 9.91 -14.75 -13.02
N SER A 103 9.15 -14.24 -13.99
CA SER A 103 8.70 -15.03 -15.14
C SER A 103 9.85 -15.58 -15.99
N ILE A 104 10.95 -14.82 -16.10
CA ILE A 104 12.19 -15.25 -16.77
C ILE A 104 12.96 -16.22 -15.89
N GLN A 105 13.05 -15.97 -14.57
CA GLN A 105 13.69 -16.90 -13.63
C GLN A 105 13.05 -18.28 -13.75
N LYS A 106 11.71 -18.36 -13.69
CA LYS A 106 10.96 -19.62 -13.79
C LYS A 106 11.24 -20.37 -15.09
N HIS A 107 11.34 -19.66 -16.21
CA HIS A 107 11.69 -20.26 -17.49
C HIS A 107 13.11 -20.83 -17.48
N MET A 108 14.07 -20.09 -16.91
CA MET A 108 15.45 -20.58 -16.75
C MET A 108 15.55 -21.78 -15.82
N LEU A 109 14.67 -21.92 -14.81
CA LEU A 109 14.63 -23.10 -13.96
C LEU A 109 14.17 -24.36 -14.71
N GLU A 110 13.33 -24.22 -15.74
CA GLU A 110 12.90 -25.34 -16.57
C GLU A 110 13.99 -25.76 -17.55
N HIS A 111 14.48 -24.81 -18.35
CA HIS A 111 15.54 -25.01 -19.31
C HIS A 111 16.39 -23.74 -19.48
N ALA A 112 17.70 -23.87 -19.29
CA ALA A 112 18.65 -22.81 -19.58
C ALA A 112 18.60 -22.44 -21.07
N ASP A 113 18.55 -21.14 -21.35
CA ASP A 113 18.53 -20.57 -22.71
C ASP A 113 17.45 -21.14 -23.65
N GLY A 114 16.34 -21.65 -23.11
CA GLY A 114 15.21 -22.16 -23.90
C GLY A 114 15.31 -23.63 -24.33
N LYS A 115 16.48 -24.27 -24.21
CA LYS A 115 16.71 -25.64 -24.72
C LYS A 115 17.74 -26.45 -23.92
N GLY A 116 18.38 -25.86 -22.93
CA GLY A 116 19.45 -26.45 -22.15
C GLY A 116 18.94 -27.26 -20.95
N LYS A 117 19.89 -27.71 -20.13
CA LYS A 117 19.60 -28.33 -18.83
C LYS A 117 18.88 -27.33 -17.92
N PRO A 118 18.17 -27.79 -16.87
CA PRO A 118 17.62 -26.91 -15.85
C PRO A 118 18.67 -25.91 -15.35
N GLY A 119 18.29 -24.64 -15.35
CA GLY A 119 19.16 -23.57 -14.93
C GLY A 119 19.28 -23.46 -13.42
N VAL A 120 20.36 -22.83 -12.99
CA VAL A 120 20.57 -22.38 -11.61
C VAL A 120 20.66 -20.87 -11.61
N VAL A 121 19.82 -20.22 -10.82
CA VAL A 121 19.85 -18.78 -10.61
C VAL A 121 20.50 -18.49 -9.27
N ILE A 122 21.61 -17.77 -9.31
CA ILE A 122 22.30 -17.22 -8.14
C ILE A 122 21.87 -15.77 -8.00
N GLN A 123 21.26 -15.43 -6.87
CA GLN A 123 20.86 -14.07 -6.55
C GLN A 123 21.58 -13.54 -5.32
N TYR A 124 21.88 -12.25 -5.30
CA TYR A 124 22.50 -11.59 -4.14
C TYR A 124 21.78 -10.30 -3.76
N ASN A 125 21.76 -9.98 -2.47
CA ASN A 125 21.10 -8.79 -1.94
C ASN A 125 22.05 -7.95 -1.06
N CYS A 126 22.87 -7.12 -1.69
CA CYS A 126 23.73 -6.16 -0.97
C CYS A 126 23.02 -4.85 -0.59
N LYS A 127 21.73 -4.71 -0.90
CA LYS A 127 20.93 -3.55 -0.48
C LYS A 127 20.42 -3.74 0.95
N LYS A 128 20.00 -4.96 1.28
CA LYS A 128 19.45 -5.32 2.60
C LYS A 128 20.48 -5.95 3.54
N TYR A 129 21.52 -6.59 3.00
CA TYR A 129 22.54 -7.30 3.78
C TYR A 129 23.92 -6.70 3.56
N ILE A 130 24.77 -6.77 4.59
CA ILE A 130 26.18 -6.37 4.50
C ILE A 130 26.93 -7.44 3.71
N CYS A 131 27.33 -7.10 2.48
CA CYS A 131 28.16 -7.94 1.64
C CYS A 131 29.65 -7.71 1.91
N GLU A 132 30.42 -8.80 1.93
CA GLU A 132 31.87 -8.74 2.00
C GLU A 132 32.47 -8.09 0.75
N LYS A 133 33.66 -7.50 0.90
CA LYS A 133 34.37 -6.83 -0.20
C LYS A 133 34.65 -7.84 -1.33
N GLY A 134 34.26 -7.49 -2.54
CA GLY A 134 34.46 -8.31 -3.73
C GLY A 134 33.54 -9.53 -3.85
N LEU A 135 32.46 -9.64 -3.05
CA LEU A 135 31.48 -10.71 -3.17
C LEU A 135 30.95 -10.83 -4.61
N THR A 136 30.45 -9.72 -5.17
CA THR A 136 29.89 -9.68 -6.52
C THR A 136 30.91 -10.13 -7.57
N ASP A 137 32.17 -9.73 -7.43
CA ASP A 137 33.23 -10.11 -8.38
C ASP A 137 33.53 -11.60 -8.31
N LYS A 138 33.58 -12.19 -7.10
CA LYS A 138 33.74 -13.64 -6.91
C LYS A 138 32.58 -14.41 -7.53
N LEU A 139 31.34 -13.98 -7.31
CA LEU A 139 30.16 -14.59 -7.93
C LEU A 139 30.22 -14.46 -9.47
N LYS A 140 30.59 -13.31 -10.00
CA LYS A 140 30.77 -13.10 -11.45
C LYS A 140 31.83 -14.04 -12.02
N GLN A 141 32.97 -14.19 -11.36
CA GLN A 141 34.03 -15.12 -11.77
C GLN A 141 33.55 -16.57 -11.71
N PHE A 142 32.81 -16.94 -10.67
CA PHE A 142 32.24 -18.27 -10.54
C PHE A 142 31.27 -18.58 -11.69
N VAL A 143 30.32 -17.69 -11.98
CA VAL A 143 29.34 -17.90 -13.06
C VAL A 143 30.02 -17.95 -14.42
N LYS A 144 31.09 -17.18 -14.67
CA LYS A 144 31.90 -17.31 -15.91
C LYS A 144 32.48 -18.70 -16.11
N LYS A 145 32.79 -19.43 -15.02
CA LYS A 145 33.33 -20.80 -15.08
C LYS A 145 32.25 -21.85 -15.34
N TYR A 146 31.00 -21.57 -14.97
CA TYR A 146 29.85 -22.48 -15.09
C TYR A 146 28.72 -21.86 -15.93
N SER A 147 29.09 -21.11 -16.98
CA SER A 147 28.13 -20.28 -17.73
C SER A 147 27.18 -21.05 -18.64
N GLU A 148 27.21 -22.38 -18.64
CA GLU A 148 26.30 -23.21 -19.48
C GLU A 148 24.85 -23.10 -19.00
N ASN A 149 24.63 -23.10 -17.68
CA ASN A 149 23.28 -23.11 -17.10
C ASN A 149 23.18 -22.32 -15.79
N VAL A 150 24.23 -21.55 -15.43
CA VAL A 150 24.23 -20.74 -14.21
C VAL A 150 24.05 -19.27 -14.56
N TYR A 151 23.17 -18.59 -13.82
CA TYR A 151 22.83 -17.19 -13.98
C TYR A 151 23.13 -16.42 -12.69
N LEU A 152 23.53 -15.16 -12.81
CA LEU A 152 23.78 -14.24 -11.70
C LEU A 152 23.00 -12.95 -11.91
N ALA A 153 22.22 -12.56 -10.90
CA ALA A 153 21.54 -11.27 -10.87
C ALA A 153 21.44 -10.75 -9.41
N PRO A 154 21.35 -9.44 -9.17
CA PRO A 154 20.86 -8.96 -7.90
C PRO A 154 19.38 -9.35 -7.69
N GLY A 155 18.92 -9.41 -6.45
CA GLY A 155 17.50 -9.61 -6.13
C GLY A 155 17.12 -8.99 -4.79
N ASN A 156 15.85 -8.61 -4.63
CA ASN A 156 15.37 -7.99 -3.39
C ASN A 156 14.71 -9.01 -2.42
N TYR A 157 15.25 -10.21 -2.37
CA TYR A 157 14.77 -11.30 -1.51
C TYR A 157 15.44 -11.27 -0.12
N ASP A 158 14.87 -11.98 0.85
CA ASP A 158 15.38 -12.14 2.22
C ASP A 158 16.46 -13.22 2.26
N GLY A 159 17.62 -12.90 1.70
CA GLY A 159 18.84 -13.68 1.83
C GLY A 159 20.01 -12.93 1.20
N LYS A 160 21.21 -13.06 1.77
CA LYS A 160 22.39 -12.38 1.24
C LYS A 160 22.80 -12.96 -0.11
N ILE A 161 22.93 -14.28 -0.20
CA ILE A 161 23.15 -15.03 -1.42
C ILE A 161 22.13 -16.16 -1.45
N ILE A 162 21.38 -16.28 -2.52
CA ILE A 162 20.35 -17.30 -2.69
C ILE A 162 20.68 -18.10 -3.93
N LEU A 163 20.76 -19.41 -3.77
CA LEU A 163 20.95 -20.37 -4.85
C LEU A 163 19.62 -21.02 -5.15
N THR A 164 19.17 -20.95 -6.39
CA THR A 164 17.84 -21.43 -6.79
C THR A 164 17.97 -22.36 -7.97
N ARG A 165 17.37 -23.55 -7.87
CA ARG A 165 17.15 -24.47 -8.99
C ARG A 165 15.74 -25.05 -8.90
N LEU A 166 15.29 -25.77 -9.93
CA LEU A 166 13.96 -26.36 -9.92
C LEU A 166 13.71 -27.20 -8.65
N GLY A 167 12.67 -26.84 -7.90
CA GLY A 167 12.24 -27.50 -6.67
C GLY A 167 13.16 -27.34 -5.46
N LYS A 168 14.28 -26.60 -5.55
CA LYS A 168 15.25 -26.47 -4.46
C LYS A 168 15.86 -25.09 -4.37
N ARG A 169 16.12 -24.67 -3.14
CA ARG A 169 16.88 -23.46 -2.85
C ARG A 169 17.81 -23.66 -1.66
N ASP A 170 18.89 -22.89 -1.65
CA ASP A 170 19.77 -22.71 -0.50
C ASP A 170 20.08 -21.23 -0.28
N ILE A 171 20.37 -20.83 0.95
CA ILE A 171 20.67 -19.45 1.32
C ILE A 171 22.01 -19.43 2.06
N LEU A 172 22.94 -18.61 1.57
CA LEU A 172 24.27 -18.48 2.14
C LEU A 172 24.46 -17.09 2.75
N GLU A 173 25.00 -17.06 3.97
CA GLU A 173 25.35 -15.83 4.69
C GLU A 173 26.70 -15.24 4.26
N SER A 174 27.50 -15.98 3.50
CA SER A 174 28.80 -15.57 2.96
C SER A 174 29.13 -16.37 1.71
N TYR A 175 30.03 -15.87 0.87
CA TYR A 175 30.54 -16.63 -0.27
C TYR A 175 31.21 -17.92 0.19
N ASP A 176 30.67 -19.05 -0.26
CA ASP A 176 31.22 -20.40 -0.05
C ASP A 176 31.24 -21.13 -1.39
N GLU A 177 32.38 -21.08 -2.07
CA GLU A 177 32.54 -21.67 -3.41
C GLU A 177 32.21 -23.16 -3.43
N LYS A 178 32.56 -23.90 -2.37
CA LYS A 178 32.31 -25.34 -2.30
C LYS A 178 30.81 -25.61 -2.24
N LYS A 179 30.07 -24.92 -1.36
CA LYS A 179 28.61 -25.07 -1.29
C LYS A 179 27.91 -24.67 -2.58
N ILE A 180 28.34 -23.57 -3.20
CA ILE A 180 27.77 -23.15 -4.48
C ILE A 180 28.03 -24.23 -5.54
N LYS A 181 29.25 -24.76 -5.61
CA LYS A 181 29.60 -25.84 -6.54
C LYS A 181 28.78 -27.11 -6.30
N ASP A 182 28.68 -27.54 -5.06
CA ASP A 182 27.91 -28.74 -4.67
C ASP A 182 26.42 -28.56 -5.00
N PHE A 183 25.91 -27.33 -4.90
CA PHE A 183 24.52 -27.01 -5.26
C PHE A 183 24.25 -27.10 -6.77
N ILE A 184 25.21 -26.67 -7.61
CA ILE A 184 25.03 -26.64 -9.08
C ILE A 184 25.37 -27.97 -9.77
N THR A 185 26.17 -28.85 -9.15
CA THR A 185 26.69 -30.08 -9.76
C THR A 185 25.81 -31.31 -9.43
N PHE A 186 24.50 -31.12 -9.38
CA PHE A 186 23.54 -32.14 -8.95
C PHE A 186 23.35 -33.30 -9.93
#